data_AF-A0A1F3WS72-F1
#
_entry.id   AF-A0A1F3WS72-F1
#
_cell.length_a   1.000
_cell.length_b   1.000
_cell.length_c   1.000
_cell.angle_alpha   90.00
_cell.angle_beta   90.00
_cell.angle_gamma   90.00
#
_symmetry.space_group_name_H-M   'P 1'
#
loop_
_entity.id
_entity.type
_entity.pdbx_description
1 polymer ?
#
loop_
_entity_poly.entity_id
_entity_poly.type
_entity_poly.pdbx_seq_one_letter_code
_entity_poly.pdbx_strand_id
1 'polypeptide(L)' 'MEKEEFALLDLLLEARREAGLTQAQVAERMGTQAPAVARLERALASGKHSPSVTTIRRYLAACGKQLVVDTCPA' A
#
# COMPACT_ATOMS: atom_id res chain seq x y z
N MET A 1 -14.37 2.46 -12.46
CA MET A 1 -13.32 2.26 -11.44
C MET A 1 -12.03 2.07 -12.19
N GLU A 2 -10.96 2.76 -11.80
CA GLU A 2 -9.69 2.70 -12.51
C GLU A 2 -8.98 1.37 -12.21
N LYS A 3 -8.56 0.67 -13.26
CA LYS A 3 -7.89 -0.65 -13.17
C LYS A 3 -6.57 -0.57 -12.37
N GLU A 4 -5.98 0.62 -12.32
CA GLU A 4 -4.68 0.91 -11.72
C GLU A 4 -4.73 0.90 -10.18
N GLU A 5 -5.78 1.45 -9.56
CA GLU A 5 -5.90 1.48 -8.09
C GLU A 5 -6.09 0.08 -7.49
N PHE A 6 -6.80 -0.81 -8.21
CA PHE A 6 -6.90 -2.22 -7.85
C PHE A 6 -5.56 -2.95 -7.97
N ALA A 7 -4.84 -2.75 -9.08
CA ALA A 7 -3.52 -3.34 -9.27
C ALA A 7 -2.53 -2.89 -8.18
N LEU A 8 -2.60 -1.61 -7.78
CA LEU A 8 -1.79 -1.08 -6.69
C LEU A 8 -2.21 -1.69 -5.34
N LEU A 9 -3.51 -1.86 -5.07
CA LEU A 9 -3.97 -2.54 -3.85
C LEU A 9 -3.45 -3.97 -3.79
N ASP A 10 -3.58 -4.72 -4.89
CA ASP A 10 -3.10 -6.11 -4.98
C ASP A 10 -1.60 -6.19 -4.70
N LEU A 11 -0.80 -5.28 -5.26
CA LEU A 11 0.64 -5.19 -4.99
C LEU A 11 0.94 -4.97 -3.50
N LEU A 12 0.22 -4.07 -2.84
CA LEU A 12 0.42 -3.79 -1.41
C LEU A 12 0.02 -4.99 -0.55
N LEU A 13 -1.13 -5.61 -0.84
CA LEU A 13 -1.62 -6.77 -0.11
C LEU A 13 -0.70 -7.98 -0.29
N GLU A 14 -0.17 -8.19 -1.49
CA GLU A 14 0.82 -9.23 -1.76
C GLU A 14 2.10 -8.99 -0.95
N ALA A 15 2.66 -7.79 -0.99
CA ALA A 15 3.85 -7.45 -0.20
C ALA A 15 3.63 -7.70 1.30
N ARG A 16 2.46 -7.35 1.83
CA ARG A 16 2.11 -7.62 3.23
C ARG A 16 1.99 -9.12 3.52
N ARG A 17 1.38 -9.88 2.61
CA ARG A 17 1.21 -11.34 2.72
C ARG A 17 2.56 -12.05 2.71
N GLU A 18 3.43 -11.73 1.76
CA GLU A 18 4.78 -12.28 1.67
C GLU A 18 5.63 -11.96 2.92
N ALA A 19 5.44 -10.77 3.51
CA ALA A 19 6.09 -10.39 4.75
C ALA A 19 5.49 -11.07 6.01
N GLY A 20 4.35 -11.78 5.88
CA GLY A 20 3.66 -12.42 6.99
C GLY A 20 3.07 -11.46 8.02
N LEU A 21 2.71 -10.22 7.60
CA LEU A 21 2.32 -9.15 8.52
C LEU A 21 0.80 -8.93 8.56
N THR A 22 0.30 -8.65 9.76
CA THR A 22 -1.04 -8.07 9.97
C THR A 22 -1.03 -6.57 9.68
N GLN A 23 -2.20 -5.97 9.47
CA GLN A 23 -2.34 -4.51 9.33
C GLN A 23 -1.79 -3.76 10.54
N ALA A 24 -1.95 -4.31 11.76
CA ALA A 24 -1.43 -3.72 12.98
C ALA A 24 0.11 -3.70 13.02
N GLN A 25 0.76 -4.78 12.59
CA GLN A 25 2.23 -4.85 12.51
C GLN A 25 2.78 -3.93 11.42
N VAL A 26 2.10 -3.83 10.28
CA VAL A 26 2.46 -2.83 9.25
C VAL A 26 2.33 -1.42 9.81
N ALA A 27 1.25 -1.12 10.53
CA ALA A 27 1.04 0.18 11.15
C ALA A 27 2.14 0.53 12.16
N GLU A 28 2.51 -0.42 13.02
CA GLU A 28 3.60 -0.27 13.99
C GLU A 28 4.93 0.08 13.30
N ARG A 29 5.30 -0.69 12.26
CA ARG A 29 6.52 -0.42 11.46
C ARG A 29 6.47 0.90 10.71
N MET A 30 5.27 1.32 10.29
CA MET A 30 5.06 2.63 9.68
C MET A 30 5.02 3.76 10.71
N GLY A 31 5.01 3.50 12.02
CA GLY A 31 4.83 4.52 13.05
C GLY A 31 3.43 5.17 13.02
N THR A 32 2.40 4.37 12.78
CA THR A 32 0.99 4.79 12.73
C THR A 32 0.09 3.76 13.42
N GLN A 33 -1.23 3.96 13.37
CA GLN A 33 -2.21 3.08 13.98
C GLN A 33 -2.88 2.16 12.95
N ALA A 34 -3.28 0.95 13.36
CA ALA A 34 -3.94 -0.03 12.50
C ALA A 34 -5.13 0.54 11.67
N PRO A 35 -6.00 1.40 12.21
CA PRO A 35 -7.07 2.02 11.43
C PRO A 35 -6.58 2.92 10.28
N ALA A 36 -5.37 3.48 10.37
CA ALA A 36 -4.79 4.26 9.27
C ALA A 36 -4.40 3.35 8.09
N VAL A 37 -3.85 2.16 8.38
CA VAL A 37 -3.51 1.16 7.36
C VAL A 37 -4.78 0.56 6.75
N ALA A 38 -5.77 0.21 7.57
CA ALA A 38 -7.06 -0.28 7.06
C ALA A 38 -7.77 0.76 6.17
N ARG A 39 -7.72 2.04 6.55
CA ARG A 39 -8.26 3.13 5.73
C ARG A 39 -7.51 3.28 4.41
N LEU A 40 -6.18 3.14 4.41
CA LEU A 40 -5.36 3.19 3.20
C LEU A 40 -5.78 2.08 2.22
N GLU A 41 -5.82 0.83 2.69
CA GLU A 41 -6.21 -0.31 1.85
C GLU A 41 -7.65 -0.15 1.32
N ARG A 42 -8.58 0.33 2.16
CA ARG A 42 -9.95 0.64 1.73
C ARG A 42 -10.04 1.79 0.73
N ALA A 43 -9.18 2.81 0.85
CA ALA A 43 -9.19 3.95 -0.03
C ALA A 43 -8.86 3.53 -1.47
N LEU A 44 -7.85 2.67 -1.64
CA LEU A 44 -7.51 2.05 -2.92
C LEU A 44 -8.64 1.13 -3.43
N ALA A 45 -9.26 0.34 -2.56
CA ALA A 45 -10.40 -0.52 -2.96
C ALA A 45 -11.63 0.27 -3.45
N SER A 46 -11.81 1.50 -2.94
CA SER A 46 -12.95 2.36 -3.26
C SER A 46 -12.70 3.32 -4.42
N GLY A 47 -11.45 3.52 -4.79
CA GLY A 47 -10.99 4.49 -5.79
C GLY A 47 -11.37 5.95 -5.54
N LYS A 48 -11.79 6.30 -4.32
CA LYS A 48 -12.27 7.66 -4.02
C LYS A 48 -11.21 8.58 -3.44
N HIS A 49 -10.07 8.07 -2.98
CA HIS A 49 -8.97 8.88 -2.44
C HIS A 49 -7.64 8.12 -2.54
N SER A 50 -6.90 8.33 -3.61
CA SER A 50 -5.61 7.67 -3.80
C SER A 50 -4.57 8.13 -2.75
N PRO A 51 -3.88 7.20 -2.06
CA PRO A 51 -2.82 7.53 -1.11
C PRO A 51 -1.61 8.15 -1.83
N SER A 52 -0.86 9.00 -1.12
CA SER A 52 0.37 9.58 -1.68
C SER A 52 1.43 8.52 -1.99
N VAL A 53 2.31 8.80 -2.96
CA VAL A 53 3.51 7.98 -3.25
C VAL A 53 4.36 7.77 -2.00
N THR A 54 4.49 8.78 -1.13
CA THR A 54 5.21 8.67 0.15
C THR A 54 4.56 7.64 1.07
N THR A 55 3.23 7.59 1.11
CA THR A 55 2.48 6.63 1.92
C THR A 55 2.69 5.20 1.38
N ILE A 56 2.60 5.02 0.06
CA ILE A 56 2.85 3.73 -0.62
C ILE A 56 4.27 3.24 -0.33
N ARG A 57 5.27 4.12 -0.47
CA ARG A 57 6.67 3.80 -0.18
C ARG A 57 6.87 3.33 1.26
N ARG A 58 6.26 4.01 2.24
CA ARG A 58 6.36 3.63 3.67
C ARG A 58 5.70 2.29 3.95
N TYR A 59 4.56 2.01 3.33
CA TYR A 59 3.89 0.70 3.45
C TYR A 59 4.79 -0.42 2.91
N LEU A 60 5.31 -0.26 1.69
CA LEU A 60 6.22 -1.23 1.08
C LEU A 60 7.48 -1.43 1.91
N ALA A 61 8.08 -0.35 2.43
CA ALA A 61 9.24 -0.42 3.31
C ALA A 61 8.94 -1.19 4.61
N ALA A 62 7.76 -0.99 5.22
CA ALA A 62 7.32 -1.77 6.38
C ALA A 62 7.20 -3.28 6.07
N CYS A 63 6.87 -3.62 4.82
CA CYS A 63 6.83 -4.98 4.31
C CYS A 63 8.20 -5.49 3.78
N GLY A 64 9.28 -4.72 3.90
CA GLY A 64 10.60 -5.11 3.40
C GLY A 64 10.75 -5.02 1.87
N LYS A 65 9.91 -4.23 1.20
CA LYS A 65 9.96 -3.98 -0.25
C LYS A 65 10.37 -2.54 -0.55
N GLN A 66 10.87 -2.30 -1.75
CA GLN A 66 11.20 -0.97 -2.25
C GLN A 66 10.25 -0.56 -3.36
N LEU A 67 9.74 0.68 -3.31
CA LEU A 67 8.97 1.26 -4.41
C LEU A 67 9.92 1.75 -5.51
N VAL A 68 9.72 1.27 -6.73
CA VAL A 68 10.36 1.76 -7.95
C VAL A 68 9.26 2.30 -8.86
N VAL A 69 9.48 3.49 -9.42
CA VAL A 69 8.56 4.11 -10.39
C VAL A 69 9.36 4.34 -11.67
N ASP A 70 8.79 3.90 -12.78
CA ASP A 70 9.35 4.07 -14.10
C ASP A 70 8.25 4.49 -15.08
N THR A 71 8.63 5.12 -16.18
CA THR A 71 7.72 5.54 -17.25
C THR A 71 8.01 4.69 -18.48
N CYS A 72 6.98 4.12 -19.12
CA CYS A 72 7.14 3.47 -20.42
C CYS A 72 6.53 4.32 -21.55
N PRO A 73 6.99 4.14 -22.80
CA PRO A 73 6.31 4.68 -23.96
C PRO A 73 4.85 4.19 -24.02
N ALA A 74 3.95 5.04 -24.51
CA ALA A 74 2.54 4.73 -24.69
C ALA A 74 2.29 3.75 -25.84
#